data_AF-A0A7Y0L481-F1
#
_entry.id   AF-A0A7Y0L481-F1
#
_cell.length_a   1.000
_cell.length_b   1.000
_cell.length_c   1.000
_cell.angle_alpha   90.00
_cell.angle_beta   90.00
_cell.angle_gamma   90.00
#
_symmetry.space_group_name_H-M   'P 1'
#
loop_
_entity.id
_entity.type
_entity.pdbx_description
1 polymer ?
#
loop_
_entity_poly.entity_id
_entity_poly.type
_entity_poly.pdbx_seq_one_letter_code
_entity_poly.pdbx_strand_id
1 'polypeptide(L)'
;MSHPNSFGRAFVYAGEGIWTALASERNLRVHVTVALAIAAGGWLFALTAVEWMAVVLAFGLVMALELMNTAVEALADLASPEIHPLAKRAKDTAAGAVLVAAMAALALGLVVFVPRLPDFGHDFMVRWHQSPIAVLAVAVVLAVALGLLWGVVPRHGRTRRRPEPFR
;
A
#
# COMPACT_ATOMS: atom_id res chain seq x y z
N MET A 1 -1.99 -32.40 15.52
CA MET A 1 -0.79 -32.70 14.72
C MET A 1 0.14 -31.50 14.82
N SER A 2 1.25 -31.64 15.56
CA SER A 2 2.23 -30.58 15.79
C SER A 2 3.21 -30.54 14.63
N HIS A 3 3.04 -29.60 13.69
CA HIS A 3 4.11 -29.31 12.74
C HIS A 3 5.24 -28.60 13.51
N PRO A 4 6.50 -29.04 13.43
CA PRO A 4 7.61 -28.30 14.00
C PRO A 4 7.73 -27.00 13.20
N ASN A 5 7.25 -25.89 13.75
CA ASN A 5 7.31 -24.58 13.09
C ASN A 5 8.76 -24.14 13.05
N SER A 6 9.49 -24.58 12.02
CA SER A 6 10.78 -23.98 11.73
C SER A 6 10.51 -22.50 11.45
N PHE A 7 11.27 -21.64 12.13
CA PHE A 7 11.20 -20.19 12.00
C PHE A 7 11.04 -19.75 10.54
N GLY A 8 11.77 -20.37 9.61
CA GLY A 8 11.67 -20.12 8.17
C GLY A 8 10.28 -20.33 7.56
N ARG A 9 9.49 -21.33 7.99
CA ARG A 9 8.12 -21.51 7.47
C ARG A 9 7.18 -20.38 7.91
N ALA A 10 7.39 -19.79 9.09
CA ALA A 10 6.59 -18.65 9.53
C ALA A 10 6.79 -17.43 8.61
N PHE A 11 8.02 -17.18 8.13
CA PHE A 11 8.28 -16.14 7.13
C PHE A 11 7.65 -16.44 5.78
N VAL A 12 7.69 -17.72 5.34
CA VAL A 12 7.03 -18.14 4.10
C VAL A 12 5.52 -17.87 4.19
N TYR A 13 4.86 -18.30 5.27
CA TYR A 13 3.43 -18.05 5.44
C TYR A 13 3.08 -16.55 5.56
N ALA A 14 3.91 -15.76 6.24
CA ALA A 14 3.72 -14.32 6.30
C ALA A 14 3.90 -13.67 4.91
N GLY A 15 4.88 -14.13 4.12
CA GLY A 15 5.11 -13.66 2.75
C GLY A 15 3.98 -14.03 1.80
N GLU A 16 3.46 -15.25 1.90
CA GLU A 16 2.28 -15.69 1.15
C GLU A 16 1.06 -14.82 1.49
N GLY A 17 0.82 -14.55 2.79
CA GLY A 17 -0.26 -13.67 3.23
C GLY A 17 -0.18 -12.26 2.65
N ILE A 18 1.03 -11.65 2.65
CA ILE A 18 1.26 -10.34 2.03
C ILE A 18 1.01 -10.40 0.53
N TRP A 19 1.52 -11.43 -0.16
CA TRP A 19 1.34 -11.57 -1.60
C TRP A 19 -0.13 -11.75 -1.99
N THR A 20 -0.87 -12.60 -1.28
CA THR A 20 -2.30 -12.82 -1.51
C THR A 20 -3.08 -11.54 -1.33
N ALA A 21 -2.85 -10.80 -0.24
CA ALA A 21 -3.51 -9.52 0.00
C ALA A 21 -3.15 -8.48 -1.07
N LEU A 22 -1.89 -8.44 -1.55
CA LEU A 22 -1.49 -7.52 -2.62
C LEU A 22 -2.15 -7.84 -3.96
N ALA A 23 -2.40 -9.12 -4.24
CA ALA A 23 -3.05 -9.55 -5.47
C ALA A 23 -4.58 -9.33 -5.42
N SER A 24 -5.22 -9.51 -4.27
CA SER A 24 -6.68 -9.39 -4.11
C SER A 24 -7.12 -7.95 -3.85
N GLU A 25 -6.42 -7.24 -2.97
CA GLU A 25 -6.91 -5.98 -2.42
C GLU A 25 -6.53 -4.77 -3.25
N ARG A 26 -7.54 -3.97 -3.58
CA ARG A 26 -7.37 -2.71 -4.31
C ARG A 26 -6.64 -1.68 -3.45
N ASN A 27 -7.06 -1.54 -2.20
CA ASN A 27 -6.56 -0.52 -1.28
C ASN A 27 -5.09 -0.78 -0.93
N LEU A 28 -4.72 -2.04 -0.66
CA LEU A 28 -3.33 -2.42 -0.43
C LEU A 28 -2.41 -2.07 -1.60
N ARG A 29 -2.85 -2.25 -2.86
CA ARG A 29 -2.10 -1.81 -4.06
C ARG A 29 -1.89 -0.30 -4.10
N VAL A 30 -2.92 0.48 -3.75
CA VAL A 30 -2.82 1.95 -3.66
C VAL A 30 -1.80 2.35 -2.58
N HIS A 31 -1.88 1.75 -1.39
CA HIS A 31 -0.93 2.03 -0.31
C HIS A 31 0.51 1.70 -0.71
N VAL A 32 0.77 0.54 -1.33
CA VAL A 32 2.11 0.20 -1.83
C VAL A 32 2.61 1.18 -2.89
N THR A 33 1.76 1.59 -3.83
CA THR A 33 2.18 2.59 -4.83
C THR A 33 2.56 3.92 -4.18
N VAL A 34 1.77 4.39 -3.20
CA VAL A 34 2.09 5.61 -2.44
C VAL A 34 3.41 5.46 -1.68
N ALA A 35 3.67 4.28 -1.10
CA ALA A 35 4.94 3.97 -0.44
C ALA A 35 6.14 4.14 -1.37
N LEU A 36 6.05 3.54 -2.56
CA LEU A 36 7.13 3.56 -3.54
C LEU A 36 7.38 5.00 -4.00
N ALA A 37 6.31 5.79 -4.17
CA ALA A 37 6.42 7.21 -4.49
C ALA A 37 7.11 8.01 -3.37
N ILE A 38 6.74 7.77 -2.11
CA ILE A 38 7.36 8.42 -0.96
C ILE A 38 8.82 8.00 -0.80
N ALA A 39 9.16 6.72 -0.98
CA ALA A 39 10.54 6.25 -0.93
C ALA A 39 11.39 6.85 -2.06
N ALA A 40 10.85 6.93 -3.27
CA ALA A 40 11.48 7.62 -4.39
C ALA A 40 11.74 9.10 -4.06
N GLY A 41 10.72 9.80 -3.52
CA GLY A 41 10.86 11.16 -3.02
C GLY A 41 11.92 11.26 -1.93
N GLY A 42 11.93 10.34 -0.98
CA GLY A 42 12.87 10.31 0.12
C GLY A 42 14.31 10.21 -0.35
N TRP A 43 14.53 9.36 -1.36
CA TRP A 43 15.82 9.28 -2.04
C TRP A 43 16.12 10.55 -2.83
N LEU A 44 15.16 11.15 -3.55
CA LEU A 44 15.31 12.36 -4.36
C LEU A 44 15.50 13.67 -3.55
N PHE A 45 15.15 13.67 -2.27
CA PHE A 45 15.22 14.83 -1.37
C PHE A 45 16.30 14.71 -0.28
N ALA A 46 17.16 13.69 -0.38
CA ALA A 46 18.25 13.44 0.58
C ALA A 46 17.77 13.37 2.03
N LEU A 47 16.70 12.61 2.28
CA LEU A 47 16.20 12.47 3.65
C LEU A 47 17.30 11.96 4.58
N THR A 48 17.33 12.57 5.76
CA THR A 48 18.19 12.15 6.87
C THR A 48 17.74 10.78 7.40
N ALA A 49 18.61 10.12 8.18
CA ALA A 49 18.29 8.83 8.79
C ALA A 49 17.01 8.90 9.66
N VAL A 50 16.81 10.01 10.39
CA VAL A 50 15.63 10.20 11.26
C VAL A 50 14.36 10.34 10.43
N GLU A 51 14.40 11.06 9.31
CA GLU A 51 13.26 11.21 8.42
C GLU A 51 12.92 9.89 7.71
N TRP A 52 13.94 9.11 7.34
CA TRP A 52 13.74 7.76 6.84
C TRP A 52 13.07 6.86 7.88
N MET A 53 13.52 6.89 9.13
CA MET A 53 12.87 6.13 10.21
C MET A 53 11.41 6.54 10.35
N ALA A 54 11.11 7.84 10.34
CA ALA A 54 9.76 8.37 10.45
C ALA A 54 8.85 7.90 9.29
N VAL A 55 9.33 8.00 8.05
CA VAL A 55 8.61 7.56 6.85
C VAL A 55 8.39 6.05 6.84
N VAL A 56 9.41 5.27 7.16
CA VAL A 56 9.33 3.80 7.20
C VAL A 56 8.34 3.33 8.27
N LEU A 57 8.36 3.94 9.46
CA LEU A 57 7.42 3.61 10.54
C LEU A 57 5.99 3.98 10.17
N ALA A 58 5.77 5.18 9.62
CA ALA A 58 4.44 5.63 9.22
C ALA A 58 3.84 4.70 8.14
N PHE A 59 4.62 4.37 7.12
CA PHE A 59 4.17 3.47 6.07
C PHE A 59 3.99 2.03 6.55
N GLY A 60 4.92 1.53 7.36
CA GLY A 60 4.81 0.20 7.96
C GLY A 60 3.54 0.04 8.80
N LEU A 61 3.16 1.08 9.55
CA LEU A 61 1.91 1.10 10.31
C LEU A 61 0.67 1.05 9.42
N VAL A 62 0.63 1.84 8.34
CA VAL A 62 -0.48 1.83 7.38
C VAL A 62 -0.64 0.45 6.75
N MET A 63 0.45 -0.17 6.31
CA MET A 63 0.43 -1.52 5.73
C MET A 63 -0.01 -2.58 6.73
N ALA A 64 0.48 -2.51 7.97
CA ALA A 64 0.09 -3.46 9.01
C ALA A 64 -1.41 -3.37 9.32
N LEU A 65 -1.96 -2.16 9.39
CA LEU A 65 -3.39 -1.95 9.62
C LEU A 65 -4.24 -2.35 8.43
N GLU A 66 -3.77 -2.15 7.19
CA GLU A 66 -4.48 -2.61 6.00
C GLU A 66 -4.56 -4.14 5.95
N LEU A 67 -3.45 -4.85 6.24
CA LEU A 67 -3.45 -6.31 6.36
C LEU A 67 -4.37 -6.80 7.49
N MET A 68 -4.38 -6.08 8.62
CA MET A 68 -5.31 -6.37 9.72
C MET A 68 -6.76 -6.15 9.30
N ASN A 69 -7.06 -5.09 8.53
CA ASN A 69 -8.39 -4.85 7.99
C ASN A 69 -8.84 -5.99 7.09
N THR A 70 -8.00 -6.45 6.15
CA THR A 70 -8.30 -7.61 5.30
C THR A 70 -8.54 -8.88 6.11
N ALA A 71 -7.77 -9.11 7.18
CA ALA A 71 -7.97 -10.25 8.07
C ALA A 71 -9.31 -10.16 8.83
N VAL A 72 -9.68 -8.98 9.32
CA VAL A 72 -10.97 -8.73 9.99
C VAL A 72 -12.14 -8.92 9.01
N GLU A 73 -12.00 -8.45 7.77
CA GLU A 73 -13.00 -8.66 6.72
C GLU A 73 -13.22 -10.15 6.44
N ALA A 74 -12.14 -10.91 6.26
CA ALA A 74 -12.20 -12.36 6.03
C ALA A 74 -12.84 -13.12 7.21
N LEU A 75 -12.49 -12.76 8.45
CA LEU A 75 -13.10 -13.35 9.64
C LEU A 75 -14.58 -13.00 9.77
N ALA A 76 -14.96 -11.76 9.47
CA ALA A 76 -16.35 -11.33 9.51
C ALA A 76 -17.20 -12.02 8.43
N ASP A 77 -16.66 -12.22 7.22
CA ASP A 77 -17.32 -12.96 6.14
C ASP A 77 -17.49 -14.45 6.47
N LEU A 78 -16.51 -15.04 7.15
CA LEU A 78 -16.61 -16.42 7.63
C LEU A 78 -17.66 -16.57 8.75
N ALA A 79 -17.66 -15.65 9.71
CA ALA A 79 -18.54 -15.74 10.89
C ALA A 79 -20.00 -15.36 10.60
N SER A 80 -20.22 -14.49 9.61
CA SER A 80 -21.56 -14.00 9.26
C SER A 80 -21.73 -13.88 7.74
N PRO A 81 -22.12 -14.97 7.06
CA PRO A 81 -22.36 -14.97 5.61
C PRO A 81 -23.48 -14.01 5.18
N GLU A 82 -24.43 -13.74 6.08
CA GLU A 82 -25.45 -12.71 5.90
C GLU A 82 -25.05 -11.40 6.60
N ILE A 83 -25.61 -10.27 6.16
CA ILE A 83 -25.27 -8.95 6.73
C ILE A 83 -25.75 -8.87 8.19
N HIS A 84 -24.81 -8.98 9.13
CA HIS A 84 -25.08 -8.80 10.55
C HIS A 84 -24.62 -7.42 11.05
N PRO A 85 -25.41 -6.69 11.86
CA PRO A 85 -25.06 -5.35 12.32
C PRO A 85 -23.71 -5.26 13.05
N LEU A 86 -23.34 -6.30 13.80
CA LEU A 86 -22.03 -6.34 14.47
C LEU A 86 -20.87 -6.57 13.50
N ALA A 87 -21.05 -7.41 12.48
CA ALA A 87 -20.04 -7.65 11.45
C ALA A 87 -19.78 -6.36 10.66
N LYS A 88 -20.84 -5.61 10.33
CA LYS A 88 -20.73 -4.27 9.73
C LYS A 88 -19.91 -3.33 10.61
N ARG A 89 -20.24 -3.21 11.90
CA ARG A 89 -19.50 -2.33 12.83
C ARG A 89 -18.03 -2.71 12.93
N ALA A 90 -17.69 -4.00 12.97
CA ALA A 90 -16.31 -4.46 13.01
C ALA A 90 -15.53 -4.04 11.75
N LYS A 91 -16.10 -4.28 10.56
CA LYS A 91 -15.50 -3.87 9.28
C LYS A 91 -15.34 -2.35 9.18
N ASP A 92 -16.38 -1.58 9.51
CA ASP A 92 -16.35 -0.12 9.46
C ASP A 92 -15.28 0.45 10.42
N THR A 93 -15.12 -0.16 11.59
CA THR A 93 -14.10 0.26 12.58
C THR A 93 -12.69 -0.08 12.11
N ALA A 94 -12.48 -1.26 11.52
CA ALA A 94 -11.19 -1.67 10.98
C ALA A 94 -10.76 -0.75 9.82
N ALA A 95 -11.66 -0.45 8.88
CA ALA A 95 -11.42 0.52 7.81
C ALA A 95 -11.14 1.93 8.37
N GLY A 96 -11.84 2.33 9.43
CA GLY A 96 -11.58 3.59 10.14
C GLY A 96 -10.17 3.67 10.74
N ALA A 97 -9.64 2.57 11.27
CA ALA A 97 -8.27 2.52 11.81
C ALA A 97 -7.22 2.73 10.70
N VAL A 98 -7.40 2.11 9.54
CA VAL A 98 -6.55 2.34 8.35
C VAL A 98 -6.58 3.81 7.96
N LEU A 99 -7.78 4.41 7.89
CA LEU A 99 -7.93 5.82 7.50
C LEU A 99 -7.17 6.76 8.43
N VAL A 100 -7.27 6.55 9.75
CA VAL A 100 -6.53 7.35 10.74
C VAL A 100 -5.02 7.23 10.53
N ALA A 101 -4.51 6.02 10.31
CA ALA A 101 -3.09 5.82 10.05
C ALA A 101 -2.65 6.46 8.72
N ALA A 102 -3.47 6.37 7.67
CA ALA A 102 -3.19 7.00 6.38
C ALA A 102 -3.13 8.53 6.50
N MET A 103 -4.02 9.14 7.28
CA MET A 103 -4.00 10.58 7.57
C MET A 103 -2.76 10.99 8.36
N ALA A 104 -2.35 10.20 9.35
CA ALA A 104 -1.11 10.45 10.10
C ALA A 104 0.12 10.35 9.19
N ALA A 105 0.19 9.34 8.32
CA ALA A 105 1.26 9.19 7.34
C ALA A 105 1.29 10.35 6.34
N LEU A 106 0.13 10.83 5.89
CA LEU A 106 0.02 12.02 5.03
C LEU A 106 0.58 13.26 5.73
N ALA A 107 0.16 13.52 6.97
CA ALA A 107 0.65 14.66 7.74
C ALA A 107 2.18 14.61 7.92
N LEU A 108 2.72 13.44 8.25
CA LEU A 108 4.17 13.22 8.36
C LEU A 108 4.88 13.45 7.02
N GLY A 109 4.33 12.94 5.92
CA GLY A 109 4.83 13.20 4.58
C GLY A 109 4.87 14.69 4.25
N LEU A 110 3.83 15.45 4.59
CA LEU A 110 3.81 16.89 4.37
C LEU A 110 4.91 17.60 5.18
N VAL A 111 5.09 17.25 6.45
CA VAL A 111 6.14 17.83 7.31
C VAL A 111 7.54 17.56 6.74
N VAL A 112 7.76 16.36 6.20
CA VAL A 112 9.07 15.96 5.66
C VAL A 112 9.34 16.56 4.27
N PHE A 113 8.36 16.55 3.37
CA PHE A 113 8.59 16.88 1.96
C PHE A 113 8.26 18.32 1.58
N VAL A 114 7.27 18.97 2.21
CA VAL A 114 6.85 20.34 1.83
C VAL A 114 8.00 21.36 1.96
N PRO A 115 8.81 21.37 3.04
CA PRO A 115 9.91 22.33 3.17
C PRO A 115 10.97 22.22 2.08
N ARG A 116 11.05 21.08 1.39
CA ARG A 116 12.08 20.78 0.37
C ARG A 116 11.62 21.04 -1.05
N LEU A 117 10.34 21.33 -1.27
CA LEU A 117 9.81 21.61 -2.61
C LEU A 117 10.52 22.76 -3.33
N PRO A 118 10.91 23.88 -2.68
CA PRO A 118 11.61 24.97 -3.36
C PRO A 118 12.97 24.55 -3.96
N ASP A 119 13.69 23.67 -3.28
CA ASP A 119 15.04 23.23 -3.67
C ASP A 119 15.04 22.07 -4.67
N PHE A 120 13.86 21.52 -4.97
CA PHE A 120 13.69 20.31 -5.80
C PHE A 120 14.46 20.37 -7.12
N GLY A 121 14.41 21.49 -7.84
CA GLY A 121 15.07 21.63 -9.15
C GLY A 121 16.59 21.51 -9.06
N HIS A 122 17.18 22.15 -8.04
CA HIS A 122 18.61 22.06 -7.78
C HIS A 122 19.00 20.64 -7.35
N ASP A 123 18.29 20.07 -6.37
CA ASP A 123 18.57 18.74 -5.83
C ASP A 123 18.43 17.64 -6.88
N PHE A 124 17.43 17.74 -7.74
CA PHE A 124 17.25 16.84 -8.87
C PHE A 124 18.44 16.93 -9.83
N MET A 125 18.88 18.13 -10.19
CA MET A 125 20.00 18.30 -11.14
C MET A 125 21.31 17.78 -10.56
N VAL A 126 21.56 18.01 -9.26
CA VAL A 126 22.73 17.45 -8.57
C VAL A 126 22.70 15.92 -8.63
N ARG A 127 21.57 15.29 -8.29
CA ARG A 127 21.41 13.84 -8.34
C ARG A 127 21.53 13.26 -9.73
N TRP A 128 20.95 13.93 -10.71
CA TRP A 128 21.05 13.56 -12.12
C TRP A 128 22.51 13.53 -12.57
N HIS A 129 23.28 14.57 -12.22
CA HIS A 129 24.68 14.64 -12.63
C HIS A 129 25.58 13.64 -11.88
N GLN A 130 25.35 13.45 -10.58
CA GLN A 130 26.14 12.53 -9.77
C GLN A 130 25.80 11.06 -10.02
N SER A 131 24.53 10.74 -10.32
CA SER A 131 24.05 9.36 -10.38
C SER A 131 22.87 9.16 -11.37
N PRO A 132 23.09 9.33 -12.69
CA PRO A 132 22.02 9.18 -13.69
C PRO A 132 21.31 7.82 -13.62
N ILE A 133 22.08 6.74 -13.40
CA ILE A 133 21.55 5.38 -13.28
C ILE A 133 20.58 5.25 -12.11
N ALA A 134 20.89 5.88 -10.97
CA ALA A 134 20.03 5.82 -9.80
C ALA A 134 18.71 6.58 -10.03
N VAL A 135 18.76 7.73 -10.71
CA VAL A 135 17.55 8.46 -11.11
C VAL A 135 16.69 7.63 -12.06
N LEU A 136 17.30 6.95 -13.04
CA LEU A 136 16.59 6.04 -13.94
C LEU A 136 15.98 4.85 -13.19
N ALA A 137 16.70 4.26 -12.24
CA ALA A 137 16.17 3.17 -11.42
C ALA A 137 14.95 3.62 -10.61
N VAL A 138 15.00 4.81 -10.01
CA VAL A 138 13.85 5.41 -9.31
C VAL A 138 12.68 5.66 -10.27
N ALA A 139 12.93 6.18 -11.46
CA ALA A 139 11.88 6.38 -12.47
C ALA A 139 11.23 5.05 -12.90
N VAL A 140 12.01 3.97 -13.03
CA VAL A 140 11.48 2.63 -13.29
C VAL A 140 10.63 2.13 -12.13
N VAL A 141 11.07 2.31 -10.88
CA VAL A 141 10.27 1.95 -9.70
C VAL A 141 8.93 2.69 -9.68
N LEU A 142 8.93 4.00 -9.98
CA LEU A 142 7.72 4.79 -10.10
C LEU A 142 6.82 4.32 -11.24
N ALA A 143 7.38 3.97 -12.40
CA ALA A 143 6.62 3.43 -13.53
C ALA A 143 5.96 2.09 -13.20
N VAL A 144 6.68 1.18 -12.50
CA VAL A 144 6.12 -0.07 -12.00
C VAL A 144 4.99 0.21 -11.00
N ALA A 145 5.20 1.16 -10.08
CA ALA A 145 4.18 1.55 -9.09
C ALA A 145 2.92 2.12 -9.75
N LEU A 146 3.04 2.90 -10.83
CA LEU A 146 1.93 3.36 -11.66
C LEU A 146 1.25 2.21 -12.42
N GLY A 147 2.01 1.21 -12.88
CA GLY A 147 1.45 -0.01 -13.48
C GLY A 147 0.56 -0.80 -12.52
N LEU A 148 0.93 -0.85 -11.23
CA LEU A 148 0.09 -1.44 -10.18
C LEU A 148 -1.24 -0.69 -10.02
N LEU A 149 -1.22 0.65 -10.15
CA LEU A 149 -2.44 1.47 -10.18
C LEU A 149 -3.26 1.29 -11.47
N TRP A 150 -2.64 1.03 -12.61
CA TRP A 150 -3.39 0.77 -13.85
C TRP A 150 -4.26 -0.49 -13.74
N GLY A 151 -3.78 -1.52 -13.04
CA GLY A 151 -4.57 -2.70 -12.67
C GLY A 151 -5.71 -2.43 -11.68
N VAL A 152 -5.79 -1.21 -11.13
CA VAL A 152 -6.78 -0.75 -10.16
C VAL A 152 -7.89 0.10 -10.82
N VAL A 153 -7.63 0.73 -11.97
CA VAL A 153 -8.63 1.55 -12.68
C VAL A 153 -9.75 0.65 -13.24
N PRO A 154 -11.03 0.90 -12.90
CA PRO A 154 -12.14 0.12 -13.43
C PRO A 154 -12.22 0.26 -14.95
N ARG A 155 -11.97 -0.84 -15.68
CA ARG A 155 -12.22 -0.90 -17.13
C ARG A 155 -13.73 -0.84 -17.37
N HIS A 156 -14.26 0.36 -17.61
CA HIS A 156 -15.62 0.53 -18.09
C HIS A 156 -15.69 -0.05 -19.51
N GLY A 157 -16.26 -1.26 -19.63
CA GLY A 157 -16.43 -1.89 -20.94
C GLY A 157 -16.48 -3.42 -20.97
N ARG A 158 -17.33 -4.05 -20.14
CA ARG A 158 -17.94 -5.35 -20.49
C ARG A 158 -19.37 -5.35 -19.99
N THR A 159 -20.29 -5.03 -20.89
CA THR A 159 -21.70 -5.35 -20.73
C THR A 159 -21.81 -6.85 -20.45
N ARG A 160 -22.09 -7.22 -19.20
CA ARG A 160 -22.56 -8.57 -18.89
C ARG A 160 -23.87 -8.72 -19.66
N ARG A 161 -23.85 -9.41 -20.81
CA ARG A 161 -25.08 -9.91 -21.44
C ARG A 161 -25.77 -10.76 -20.38
N ARG A 162 -26.91 -10.28 -19.88
CA ARG A 162 -27.79 -11.13 -19.07
C ARG A 162 -28.19 -12.31 -19.96
N PRO A 163 -28.12 -13.57 -19.49
CA PRO A 163 -28.76 -14.66 -20.23
C PRO A 163 -30.26 -14.36 -20.28
N GLU A 164 -30.82 -14.36 -21.49
CA GLU A 164 -32.27 -14.26 -21.66
C GLU A 164 -32.95 -15.46 -21.00
N PRO A 165 -34.11 -15.28 -20.33
CA PRO A 165 -34.87 -16.41 -19.84
C PRO A 165 -35.39 -17.20 -21.03
N PHE A 166 -35.02 -18.49 -21.10
CA PHE A 166 -35.64 -19.45 -22.00
C PHE A 166 -37.15 -19.41 -21.77
N ARG A 167 -37.90 -19.07 -22.83
CA ARG A 167 -39.36 -19.25 -22.89
C ARG A 167 -39.71 -20.70 -23.15
#